data_AF-A0A177WCX5-F1
#
_entry.id   AF-A0A177WCX5-F1
#
_cell.length_a   1.000
_cell.length_b   1.000
_cell.length_c   1.000
_cell.angle_alpha   90.00
_cell.angle_beta   90.00
_cell.angle_gamma   90.00
#
_symmetry.space_group_name_H-M   'P 1'
#
loop_
_entity.id
_entity.type
_entity.pdbx_description
1 polymer ?
#
loop_
_entity_poly.entity_id
_entity_poly.type
_entity_poly.pdbx_seq_one_letter_code
_entity_poly.pdbx_strand_id
1 'polypeptide(L)'
;MYAKGGIPCRLQHGSVKHKLYWLRPIQEISFNPLMVVFFQGLIETKHPYVFIVGQGLKELMASPDAANKIAPVLSQIIAPLRCALAVKNQDQFIANLNVLVQLAALVGPTLLPYLASLLPPLASKAMATDMHTRESVTDALCECQRFLGDAAIKIIRSRIPTFSPLLL
;
A
#
# COMPACT_ATOMS: atom_id res chain seq x y z
N MET A 1 11.53 16.16 -1.61
CA MET A 1 10.24 16.60 -1.04
C MET A 1 10.33 16.82 0.46
N TYR A 2 10.67 15.80 1.26
CA TYR A 2 10.79 15.91 2.72
C TYR A 2 11.82 16.95 3.19
N ALA A 3 13.06 16.88 2.71
CA ALA A 3 14.14 17.79 3.12
C ALA A 3 13.87 19.26 2.77
N LYS A 4 12.95 19.52 1.82
CA LYS A 4 12.50 20.86 1.43
C LYS A 4 11.26 21.34 2.22
N GLY A 5 10.85 20.58 3.25
CA GLY A 5 9.69 20.92 4.09
C GLY A 5 8.32 20.63 3.47
N GLY A 6 8.25 19.96 2.32
CA GLY A 6 6.99 19.73 1.59
C GLY A 6 6.07 18.65 2.17
N ILE A 7 6.50 17.95 3.23
CA ILE A 7 5.69 16.95 3.95
C ILE A 7 5.39 17.52 5.34
N PRO A 8 4.13 17.57 5.78
CA PRO A 8 3.71 18.24 7.01
C PRO A 8 3.99 17.40 8.27
N CYS A 9 5.15 16.77 8.35
CA CYS A 9 5.58 16.03 9.53
C CYS A 9 7.08 16.22 9.83
N ARG A 10 7.48 15.79 11.02
CA ARG A 10 8.86 15.71 11.49
C ARG A 10 9.11 14.34 12.08
N LEU A 11 10.31 13.81 11.86
CA LEU A 11 10.78 12.63 12.56
C LEU A 11 11.16 13.03 13.98
N GLN A 12 10.48 12.45 14.97
CA GLN A 12 10.85 12.59 16.37
C GLN A 12 11.69 11.38 16.78
N HIS A 13 12.97 11.63 17.09
CA HIS A 13 13.87 10.61 17.61
C HIS A 13 13.53 10.36 19.08
N GLY A 14 12.93 9.21 19.37
CA GLY A 14 12.76 8.71 20.73
C GLY A 14 13.89 7.76 21.10
N SER A 15 14.17 7.62 22.40
CA SER A 15 15.24 6.76 22.91
C SER A 15 15.03 5.26 22.62
N VAL A 16 13.79 4.84 22.32
CA VAL A 16 13.42 3.43 22.06
C VAL A 16 12.70 3.25 20.72
N LYS A 17 11.82 4.19 20.34
CA LYS A 17 11.07 4.14 19.08
C LYS A 17 10.99 5.53 18.45
N HIS A 18 11.19 5.58 17.14
CA HIS A 18 10.90 6.76 16.33
C HIS A 18 9.38 6.97 16.24
N LYS A 19 8.96 8.23 16.17
CA LYS A 19 7.56 8.63 15.93
C LYS A 19 7.50 9.72 14.86
N LEU A 20 6.37 9.82 14.19
CA LEU A 20 6.05 11.00 13.40
C LEU A 20 5.34 12.03 14.26
N TYR A 21 5.81 13.27 14.16
CA TYR A 21 5.10 14.44 14.67
C TYR A 21 4.47 15.17 13.48
N TRP A 22 3.15 15.20 13.40
CA TRP A 22 2.43 15.95 12.38
C TRP A 22 2.33 17.42 12.78
N LEU A 23 2.56 18.33 11.83
CA LEU A 23 2.51 19.77 12.07
C LEU A 23 1.08 20.32 12.26
N ARG A 24 0.07 19.48 12.02
CA ARG A 24 -1.36 19.73 12.19
C ARG A 24 -2.05 18.43 12.63
N PRO A 25 -3.26 18.49 13.21
CA PRO A 25 -4.05 17.29 13.46
C PRO A 25 -4.18 16.44 12.19
N ILE A 26 -3.99 15.13 12.29
CA ILE A 26 -3.97 14.23 11.12
C ILE A 26 -5.30 14.26 10.35
N GLN A 27 -6.39 14.54 11.04
CA GLN A 27 -7.74 14.71 10.52
C GLN A 27 -7.88 15.95 9.62
N GLU A 28 -6.97 16.92 9.72
CA GLU A 28 -6.95 18.13 8.89
C GLU A 28 -5.98 18.03 7.71
N ILE A 29 -5.22 16.95 7.62
CA ILE A 29 -4.24 16.78 6.54
C ILE A 29 -4.95 16.46 5.22
N SER A 30 -4.61 17.23 4.19
CA SER A 30 -5.03 16.98 2.81
C SER A 30 -4.26 15.79 2.24
N PHE A 31 -4.99 14.84 1.63
CA PHE A 31 -4.39 13.68 0.95
C PHE A 31 -3.86 14.04 -0.44
N ASN A 32 -4.34 15.12 -1.05
CA ASN A 32 -3.79 15.62 -2.30
C ASN A 32 -2.84 16.80 -2.00
N PRO A 33 -1.56 16.76 -2.43
CA PRO A 33 -0.86 15.69 -3.17
C PRO A 33 -0.15 14.65 -2.28
N LEU A 34 -0.31 14.74 -0.95
CA LEU A 34 0.49 14.00 0.01
C LEU A 34 0.50 12.47 -0.20
N MET A 35 -0.65 11.86 -0.44
CA MET A 35 -0.75 10.41 -0.66
C MET A 35 -0.01 9.99 -1.93
N VAL A 36 -0.09 10.77 -3.00
CA VAL A 36 0.66 10.50 -4.23
C VAL A 36 2.17 10.50 -3.95
N VAL A 37 2.65 11.50 -3.20
CA VAL A 37 4.06 11.58 -2.77
C VAL A 37 4.46 10.37 -1.92
N PHE A 38 3.60 9.94 -0.99
CA PHE A 38 3.92 8.81 -0.11
C PHE A 38 3.95 7.48 -0.88
N PHE A 39 2.99 7.24 -1.77
CA PHE A 39 2.99 6.05 -2.61
C PHE A 39 4.19 6.03 -3.59
N GLN A 40 4.63 7.18 -4.09
CA GLN A 40 5.89 7.29 -4.85
C GLN A 40 7.12 6.97 -3.99
N GLY A 41 7.07 7.29 -2.69
CA GLY A 41 8.14 7.02 -1.73
C GLY A 41 8.24 5.56 -1.27
N LEU A 42 7.33 4.67 -1.64
CA LEU A 42 7.37 3.25 -1.25
C LEU A 42 8.61 2.50 -1.77
N ILE A 43 9.27 3.05 -2.79
CA ILE A 43 10.54 2.52 -3.33
C ILE A 43 11.78 3.08 -2.62
N GLU A 44 11.63 4.04 -1.71
CA GLU A 44 12.75 4.60 -0.97
C GLU A 44 13.45 3.52 -0.13
N THR A 45 14.76 3.64 0.02
CA THR A 45 15.60 2.67 0.74
C THR A 45 16.45 3.32 1.84
N LYS A 46 16.45 4.66 1.92
CA LYS A 46 17.29 5.43 2.83
C LYS A 46 16.50 5.94 4.03
N HIS A 47 17.09 5.83 5.22
CA HIS A 47 16.60 6.55 6.39
C HIS A 47 16.82 8.07 6.21
N PRO A 48 15.87 8.94 6.61
CA PRO A 48 14.61 8.67 7.31
C PRO A 48 13.40 8.37 6.40
N TYR A 49 13.57 8.38 5.08
CA TYR A 49 12.46 8.36 4.13
C TYR A 49 11.61 7.08 4.22
N VAL A 50 12.25 5.92 4.36
CA VAL A 50 11.56 4.63 4.56
C VAL A 50 10.60 4.69 5.75
N PHE A 51 11.08 5.19 6.89
CA PHE A 51 10.27 5.31 8.10
C PHE A 51 9.13 6.31 7.91
N ILE A 52 9.42 7.48 7.33
CA ILE A 52 8.42 8.54 7.13
C ILE A 52 7.29 8.05 6.22
N VAL A 53 7.62 7.38 5.12
CA VAL A 53 6.62 6.85 4.18
C VAL A 53 5.80 5.75 4.85
N GLY A 54 6.45 4.74 5.45
CA GLY A 54 5.76 3.61 6.04
C GLY A 54 4.85 4.01 7.21
N GLN A 55 5.40 4.76 8.17
CA GLN A 55 4.63 5.22 9.34
C GLN A 55 3.57 6.25 8.92
N GLY A 56 3.89 7.12 7.98
CA GLY A 56 2.99 8.15 7.51
C GLY A 56 1.78 7.58 6.78
N LEU A 57 1.97 6.61 5.88
CA LEU A 57 0.87 5.91 5.21
C LEU A 57 -0.01 5.18 6.22
N LYS A 58 0.58 4.48 7.18
CA LYS A 58 -0.16 3.79 8.25
C LYS A 58 -1.05 4.75 9.04
N GLU A 59 -0.50 5.87 9.50
CA GLU A 59 -1.27 6.85 10.29
C GLU A 59 -2.33 7.56 9.45
N LEU A 60 -2.01 7.96 8.20
CA LEU A 60 -2.97 8.62 7.31
C LEU A 60 -4.13 7.68 6.96
N MET A 61 -3.87 6.43 6.58
CA MET A 61 -4.93 5.47 6.23
C MET A 61 -5.80 5.08 7.42
N ALA A 62 -5.27 5.15 8.65
CA ALA A 62 -6.03 4.92 9.89
C ALA A 62 -6.77 6.17 10.39
N SER A 63 -6.59 7.33 9.75
CA SER A 63 -7.21 8.57 10.20
C SER A 63 -8.72 8.59 9.90
N PRO A 64 -9.53 9.30 10.72
CA PRO A 64 -10.92 9.56 10.42
C PRO A 64 -11.09 10.12 9.00
N ASP A 65 -12.13 9.66 8.30
CA ASP A 65 -12.47 10.11 6.94
C ASP A 65 -11.43 9.76 5.86
N ALA A 66 -10.44 8.90 6.15
CA ALA A 66 -9.38 8.54 5.21
C ALA A 66 -9.90 7.98 3.87
N ALA A 67 -11.01 7.22 3.88
CA ALA A 67 -11.62 6.66 2.68
C ALA A 67 -12.14 7.76 1.73
N ASN A 68 -12.82 8.78 2.27
CA ASN A 68 -13.32 9.91 1.48
C ASN A 68 -12.17 10.79 0.98
N LYS A 69 -11.12 10.96 1.79
CA LYS A 69 -9.93 11.74 1.41
C LYS A 69 -9.07 11.06 0.34
N ILE A 70 -8.97 9.73 0.34
CA ILE A 70 -8.16 9.00 -0.64
C ILE A 70 -8.89 8.78 -1.96
N ALA A 71 -10.23 8.71 -1.96
CA ALA A 71 -11.04 8.53 -3.16
C ALA A 71 -10.65 9.46 -4.35
N PRO A 72 -10.50 10.79 -4.19
CA PRO A 72 -10.15 11.69 -5.29
C PRO A 72 -8.71 11.53 -5.81
N VAL A 73 -7.82 10.84 -5.07
CA VAL A 73 -6.43 10.60 -5.46
C VAL A 73 -6.15 9.14 -5.82
N LEU A 74 -7.16 8.26 -5.71
CA LEU A 74 -6.99 6.82 -5.86
C LEU A 74 -6.37 6.43 -7.21
N SER A 75 -6.85 6.99 -8.31
CA SER A 75 -6.32 6.71 -9.65
C SER A 75 -4.84 7.11 -9.80
N GLN A 76 -4.41 8.18 -9.11
CA GLN A 76 -3.05 8.71 -9.19
C GLN A 76 -2.04 7.85 -8.41
N ILE A 77 -2.49 7.12 -7.39
CA ILE A 77 -1.60 6.25 -6.57
C ILE A 77 -1.41 4.85 -7.17
N ILE A 78 -2.23 4.42 -8.14
CA ILE A 78 -2.15 3.07 -8.72
C ILE A 78 -0.81 2.81 -9.41
N ALA A 79 -0.35 3.74 -10.24
CA ALA A 79 0.93 3.57 -10.94
C ALA A 79 2.13 3.52 -9.97
N PRO A 80 2.27 4.44 -9.00
CA PRO A 80 3.27 4.32 -7.93
C PRO A 80 3.21 3.01 -7.14
N LEU A 81 2.01 2.56 -6.74
CA LEU A 81 1.84 1.30 -6.01
C LEU A 81 2.27 0.10 -6.86
N ARG A 82 1.90 0.06 -8.13
CA ARG A 82 2.35 -0.99 -9.06
C ARG A 82 3.86 -1.04 -9.16
N CYS A 83 4.53 0.11 -9.24
CA CYS A 83 6.00 0.19 -9.24
C CYS A 83 6.59 -0.35 -7.93
N ALA A 84 5.99 0.02 -6.78
CA ALA A 84 6.41 -0.45 -5.47
C ALA A 84 6.26 -1.97 -5.30
N LEU A 85 5.24 -2.59 -5.89
CA LEU A 85 5.05 -4.05 -5.88
C LEU A 85 6.02 -4.79 -6.81
N ALA A 86 6.72 -4.10 -7.72
CA ALA A 86 7.69 -4.69 -8.63
C ALA A 86 9.13 -4.74 -8.07
N VAL A 87 9.35 -4.28 -6.83
CA VAL A 87 10.70 -4.25 -6.25
C VAL A 87 11.30 -5.65 -6.06
N LYS A 88 12.62 -5.74 -6.21
CA LYS A 88 13.36 -7.00 -6.06
C LYS A 88 13.60 -7.37 -4.60
N ASN A 89 13.87 -6.37 -3.75
CA ASN A 89 14.10 -6.58 -2.33
C ASN A 89 12.84 -7.19 -1.68
N GLN A 90 13.02 -8.31 -1.00
CA GLN A 90 11.92 -9.11 -0.46
C GLN A 90 11.21 -8.40 0.69
N ASP A 91 11.95 -7.86 1.66
CA ASP A 91 11.34 -7.16 2.81
C ASP A 91 10.53 -5.95 2.37
N GLN A 92 11.07 -5.18 1.42
CA GLN A 92 10.37 -4.03 0.83
C GLN A 92 9.14 -4.47 0.04
N PHE A 93 9.23 -5.58 -0.71
CA PHE A 93 8.09 -6.15 -1.41
C PHE A 93 6.97 -6.54 -0.45
N ILE A 94 7.28 -7.25 0.65
CA ILE A 94 6.31 -7.63 1.68
C ILE A 94 5.70 -6.40 2.35
N ALA A 95 6.50 -5.38 2.67
CA ALA A 95 5.99 -4.11 3.20
C ALA A 95 5.01 -3.44 2.23
N ASN A 96 5.34 -3.39 0.94
CA ASN A 96 4.49 -2.80 -0.10
C ASN A 96 3.22 -3.62 -0.34
N LEU A 97 3.30 -4.94 -0.20
CA LEU A 97 2.14 -5.85 -0.26
C LEU A 97 1.17 -5.59 0.90
N ASN A 98 1.69 -5.35 2.11
CA ASN A 98 0.87 -4.96 3.25
C ASN A 98 0.20 -3.58 3.07
N VAL A 99 0.82 -2.66 2.32
CA VAL A 99 0.20 -1.38 1.96
C VAL A 99 -0.96 -1.59 0.98
N LEU A 100 -0.85 -2.52 0.03
CA LEU A 100 -1.96 -2.90 -0.86
C LEU A 100 -3.15 -3.44 -0.06
N VAL A 101 -2.91 -4.34 0.91
CA VAL A 101 -3.99 -4.89 1.76
C VAL A 101 -4.65 -3.80 2.59
N GLN A 102 -3.88 -2.88 3.19
CA GLN A 102 -4.44 -1.74 3.92
C GLN A 102 -5.26 -0.81 3.02
N LEU A 103 -4.80 -0.57 1.79
CA LEU A 103 -5.57 0.22 0.81
C LEU A 103 -6.89 -0.49 0.45
N ALA A 104 -6.85 -1.80 0.20
CA ALA A 104 -8.04 -2.62 -0.05
C ALA A 104 -9.03 -2.55 1.13
N ALA A 105 -8.53 -2.65 2.37
CA ALA A 105 -9.34 -2.49 3.57
C ALA A 105 -10.01 -1.11 3.67
N LEU A 106 -9.27 -0.05 3.30
CA LEU A 106 -9.73 1.32 3.40
C LEU A 106 -10.80 1.68 2.37
N VAL A 107 -10.63 1.25 1.12
CA VAL A 107 -11.51 1.68 0.00
C VAL A 107 -12.42 0.57 -0.54
N GLY A 108 -12.26 -0.67 -0.09
CA GLY A 108 -13.09 -1.81 -0.44
C GLY A 108 -13.31 -1.96 -1.95
N PRO A 109 -14.56 -2.16 -2.42
CA PRO A 109 -14.88 -2.33 -3.84
C PRO A 109 -14.46 -1.16 -4.75
N THR A 110 -14.21 0.04 -4.22
CA THR A 110 -13.72 1.17 -5.03
C THR A 110 -12.33 0.91 -5.63
N LEU A 111 -11.54 -0.02 -5.08
CA LEU A 111 -10.26 -0.45 -5.67
C LEU A 111 -10.42 -1.39 -6.86
N LEU A 112 -11.58 -2.06 -7.00
CA LEU A 112 -11.81 -3.13 -7.97
C LEU A 112 -11.46 -2.73 -9.43
N PRO A 113 -11.80 -1.53 -9.94
CA PRO A 113 -11.45 -1.11 -11.30
C PRO A 113 -9.93 -1.05 -11.56
N TYR A 114 -9.14 -0.92 -10.49
CA TYR A 114 -7.68 -0.78 -10.57
C TYR A 114 -6.93 -2.09 -10.30
N LEU A 115 -7.60 -3.11 -9.75
CA LEU A 115 -6.98 -4.36 -9.33
C LEU A 115 -6.18 -5.02 -10.47
N ALA A 116 -6.74 -5.08 -11.68
CA ALA A 116 -6.08 -5.66 -12.85
C ALA A 116 -4.70 -5.02 -13.16
N SER A 117 -4.54 -3.72 -12.86
CA SER A 117 -3.28 -3.00 -13.07
C SER A 117 -2.22 -3.36 -12.03
N LEU A 118 -2.62 -3.80 -10.84
CA LEU A 118 -1.75 -4.12 -9.71
C LEU A 118 -1.28 -5.59 -9.71
N LEU A 119 -1.99 -6.48 -10.41
CA LEU A 119 -1.69 -7.92 -10.46
C LEU A 119 -0.39 -8.34 -11.17
N PRO A 120 0.07 -7.69 -12.26
CA PRO A 120 1.26 -8.16 -12.99
C PRO A 120 2.51 -8.40 -12.11
N PRO A 121 2.94 -7.48 -11.23
CA PRO A 121 4.07 -7.75 -10.34
C PRO A 121 3.80 -8.89 -9.34
N LEU A 122 2.55 -9.05 -8.88
CA LEU A 122 2.17 -10.12 -7.96
C LEU A 122 2.19 -11.49 -8.63
N ALA A 123 1.74 -11.58 -9.88
CA ALA A 123 1.77 -12.84 -10.65
C ALA A 123 3.19 -13.37 -10.81
N SER A 124 4.16 -12.48 -11.06
CA SER A 124 5.58 -12.87 -11.10
C SER A 124 6.07 -13.41 -9.75
N LYS A 125 5.60 -12.86 -8.63
CA LYS A 125 6.01 -13.26 -7.27
C LYS A 125 5.26 -14.51 -6.78
N ALA A 126 4.05 -14.75 -7.26
CA ALA A 126 3.27 -15.98 -7.01
C ALA A 126 3.93 -17.24 -7.59
N MET A 127 4.79 -17.08 -8.60
CA MET A 127 5.57 -18.16 -9.22
C MET A 127 7.05 -18.15 -8.78
N ALA A 128 7.40 -17.39 -7.74
CA ALA A 128 8.77 -17.35 -7.24
C ALA A 128 9.17 -18.68 -6.57
N THR A 129 10.45 -19.02 -6.61
CA THR A 129 10.96 -20.21 -5.90
C THR A 129 10.82 -20.09 -4.38
N ASP A 130 10.91 -18.87 -3.87
CA ASP A 130 10.76 -18.58 -2.44
C ASP A 130 9.33 -18.84 -1.95
N MET A 131 9.18 -19.77 -1.01
CA MET A 131 7.89 -20.20 -0.48
C MET A 131 7.19 -19.10 0.32
N HIS A 132 7.93 -18.41 1.18
CA HIS A 132 7.39 -17.34 2.02
C HIS A 132 6.79 -16.20 1.18
N THR A 133 7.46 -15.82 0.09
CA THR A 133 6.95 -14.82 -0.86
C THR A 133 5.64 -15.27 -1.51
N ARG A 134 5.55 -16.54 -1.94
CA ARG A 134 4.32 -17.07 -2.56
C ARG A 134 3.15 -17.11 -1.59
N GLU A 135 3.39 -17.55 -0.36
CA GLU A 135 2.38 -17.56 0.71
C GLU A 135 1.90 -16.15 1.00
N SER A 136 2.83 -15.21 1.20
CA SER A 136 2.50 -13.81 1.45
C SER A 136 1.65 -13.20 0.33
N VAL A 137 1.97 -13.48 -0.94
CA VAL A 137 1.15 -13.05 -2.09
C VAL A 137 -0.25 -13.65 -2.04
N THR A 138 -0.35 -14.93 -1.72
CA THR A 138 -1.62 -15.64 -1.64
C THR A 138 -2.50 -15.06 -0.54
N ASP A 139 -1.95 -14.86 0.66
CA ASP A 139 -2.64 -14.29 1.81
C ASP A 139 -3.12 -12.86 1.52
N ALA A 140 -2.26 -12.03 0.93
CA ALA A 140 -2.62 -10.67 0.56
C ALA A 140 -3.74 -10.62 -0.49
N LEU A 141 -3.74 -11.53 -1.46
CA LEU A 141 -4.80 -11.62 -2.47
C LEU A 141 -6.12 -12.12 -1.88
N CYS A 142 -6.08 -13.05 -0.92
CA CYS A 142 -7.25 -13.47 -0.15
C CYS A 142 -7.84 -12.30 0.64
N GLU A 143 -7.03 -11.54 1.37
CA GLU A 143 -7.50 -10.35 2.08
C GLU A 143 -8.05 -9.28 1.13
N CYS A 144 -7.38 -9.03 0.00
CA CYS A 144 -7.91 -8.12 -1.01
C CYS A 144 -9.26 -8.59 -1.54
N GLN A 145 -9.44 -9.88 -1.85
CA GLN A 145 -10.73 -10.43 -2.28
C GLN A 145 -11.80 -10.26 -1.20
N ARG A 146 -11.47 -10.48 0.08
CA ARG A 146 -12.38 -10.28 1.21
C ARG A 146 -12.92 -8.84 1.28
N PHE A 147 -12.08 -7.84 1.01
CA PHE A 147 -12.49 -6.43 1.02
C PHE A 147 -13.17 -5.96 -0.27
N LEU A 148 -12.77 -6.50 -1.43
CA LEU A 148 -13.27 -6.08 -2.74
C LEU A 148 -14.52 -6.86 -3.18
N GLY A 149 -14.80 -8.02 -2.56
CA GLY A 149 -15.89 -8.92 -2.90
C GLY A 149 -15.56 -9.90 -4.03
N ASP A 150 -16.49 -10.83 -4.31
CA ASP A 150 -16.27 -11.98 -5.19
C ASP A 150 -15.93 -11.61 -6.65
N ALA A 151 -16.31 -10.41 -7.09
CA ALA A 151 -15.90 -9.90 -8.40
C ALA A 151 -14.37 -9.83 -8.56
N ALA A 152 -13.62 -9.68 -7.46
CA ALA A 152 -12.16 -9.72 -7.46
C ALA A 152 -11.61 -11.09 -7.89
N ILE A 153 -12.29 -12.20 -7.59
CA ILE A 153 -11.82 -13.56 -7.90
C ILE A 153 -11.57 -13.72 -9.40
N LYS A 154 -12.51 -13.25 -10.24
CA LYS A 154 -12.39 -13.32 -11.70
C LYS A 154 -11.21 -12.50 -12.20
N ILE A 155 -10.97 -11.32 -11.62
CA ILE A 155 -9.87 -10.44 -11.99
C ILE A 155 -8.52 -11.05 -11.58
N ILE A 156 -8.40 -11.57 -10.35
CA ILE A 156 -7.19 -12.22 -9.84
C ILE A 156 -6.84 -13.43 -10.71
N ARG A 157 -7.80 -14.31 -10.98
CA ARG A 157 -7.61 -15.50 -11.82
C ARG A 157 -7.21 -15.20 -13.26
N SER A 158 -7.53 -14.01 -13.78
CA SER A 158 -7.08 -13.58 -15.12
C SER A 158 -5.55 -13.37 -15.25
N ARG A 159 -4.83 -13.32 -14.12
CA ARG A 159 -3.37 -13.19 -14.06
C ARG A 159 -2.70 -14.27 -13.23
N ILE A 160 -3.42 -14.85 -12.28
CA ILE A 160 -2.94 -15.90 -11.38
C ILE A 160 -3.97 -17.04 -11.40
N PRO A 161 -3.96 -17.91 -12.43
CA PRO A 161 -4.98 -18.95 -12.60
C PRO A 161 -5.03 -19.97 -11.45
N THR A 162 -3.91 -20.14 -10.75
CA THR A 162 -3.77 -21.02 -9.58
C THR A 162 -4.37 -20.43 -8.30
N PHE A 163 -4.84 -19.18 -8.32
CA PHE A 163 -5.44 -18.55 -7.15
C PHE A 163 -6.73 -19.27 -6.74
N SER A 164 -6.71 -19.80 -5.52
CA SER A 164 -7.87 -20.35 -4.83
C SER A 164 -8.16 -19.50 -3.59
N PRO A 165 -9.32 -18.85 -3.49
CA PRO A 165 -9.71 -18.21 -2.24
C PRO A 165 -9.85 -19.29 -1.16
N LEU A 166 -9.45 -18.97 0.07
CA LEU A 166 -9.75 -19.82 1.22
C LEU A 166 -11.27 -19.78 1.42
N LEU A 167 -11.94 -20.93 1.30
CA LEU A 167 -13.34 -21.08 1.70
C LEU A 167 -13.39 -20.90 3.22
N LEU A 168 -13.97 -19.78 3.68
CA LEU A 168 -14.38 -19.60 5.07
C LEU A 168 -15.80 -20.13 5.27
#